data_AF-A0A506V689-F1
#
_entry.id   AF-A0A506V689-F1
#
_cell.length_a   1.000
_cell.length_b   1.000
_cell.length_c   1.000
_cell.angle_alpha   90.00
_cell.angle_beta   90.00
_cell.angle_gamma   90.00
#
_symmetry.space_group_name_H-M   'P 1'
#
loop_
_entity.id
_entity.type
_entity.pdbx_description
1 polymer ?
#
loop_
_entity_poly.entity_id
_entity_poly.type
_entity_poly.pdbx_seq_one_letter_code
_entity_poly.pdbx_strand_id
1 'polypeptide(L)'
;MSTLNTCMGRYCLKAKNAGGHIKGSISINDEGGAQLSLQEFEEHYLDDVVNNVIYPITGGNRDITHALREQLIKAGFRQPH
;
A
#
# COMPACT_ATOMS: atom_id res chain seq x y z
N MET A 1 5.52 -13.76 9.54
CA MET A 1 5.58 -12.28 9.45
C MET A 1 4.89 -11.87 8.17
N SER A 2 3.90 -10.99 8.21
CA SER A 2 3.16 -10.57 7.00
C SER A 2 4.02 -9.63 6.15
N THR A 3 4.18 -9.98 4.88
CA THR A 3 4.80 -9.14 3.85
C THR A 3 3.91 -9.13 2.62
N LEU A 4 3.81 -7.99 1.96
CA LEU A 4 3.10 -7.78 0.71
C LEU A 4 4.05 -7.10 -0.27
N ASN A 5 4.07 -7.58 -1.51
CA ASN A 5 4.68 -6.91 -2.63
C ASN A 5 3.76 -7.16 -3.83
N THR A 6 3.01 -6.15 -4.23
CA THR A 6 2.01 -6.25 -5.31
C THR A 6 2.09 -5.02 -6.21
N CYS A 7 1.76 -5.19 -7.48
CA CYS A 7 1.67 -4.10 -8.44
C CYS A 7 0.30 -4.14 -9.12
N MET A 8 -0.40 -3.01 -9.13
CA MET A 8 -1.68 -2.81 -9.80
C MET A 8 -1.55 -1.65 -10.80
N GLY A 9 -1.44 -2.02 -12.07
CA GLY A 9 -1.12 -1.07 -13.14
C GLY A 9 0.21 -0.38 -12.85
N ARG A 10 0.17 0.96 -12.78
CA ARG A 10 1.34 1.79 -12.44
C ARG A 10 1.69 1.85 -10.96
N TYR A 11 0.82 1.37 -10.07
CA TYR A 11 1.03 1.50 -8.62
C TYR A 11 1.62 0.22 -8.07
N CYS A 12 2.80 0.27 -7.46
CA CYS A 12 3.37 -0.86 -6.74
C CYS A 12 3.36 -0.59 -5.24
N LEU A 13 2.86 -1.53 -4.45
CA LEU A 13 2.77 -1.46 -3.01
C LEU A 13 3.61 -2.56 -2.38
N LYS A 14 4.54 -2.16 -1.52
CA LYS A 14 5.32 -3.01 -0.64
C LYS A 14 4.93 -2.70 0.79
N ALA A 15 4.61 -3.71 1.58
CA ALA A 15 4.34 -3.57 3.00
C ALA A 15 4.93 -4.75 3.77
N LYS A 16 5.36 -4.50 5.01
CA LYS A 16 5.85 -5.50 5.95
C LYS A 16 5.39 -5.15 7.35
N ASN A 17 5.05 -6.17 8.13
CA ASN A 17 4.81 -5.98 9.55
C ASN A 17 6.15 -5.92 10.29
N ALA A 18 6.41 -4.79 10.94
CA ALA A 18 7.59 -4.52 11.73
C ALA A 18 7.18 -4.24 13.18
N GLY A 19 7.04 -5.30 13.99
CA GLY A 19 6.84 -5.18 15.44
C GLY A 19 5.54 -4.50 15.86
N GLY A 20 4.46 -4.65 15.09
CA GLY A 20 3.16 -4.00 15.37
C GLY A 20 2.88 -2.75 14.52
N HIS A 21 3.84 -2.33 13.70
CA HIS A 21 3.67 -1.29 12.69
C HIS A 21 3.68 -1.90 11.29
N ILE A 22 2.94 -1.28 10.37
CA ILE A 22 2.98 -1.55 8.93
C ILE A 22 3.96 -0.57 8.32
N LYS A 23 5.15 -1.06 7.97
CA LYS A 23 6.15 -0.29 7.23
C LYS A 23 6.14 -0.69 5.78
N GLY A 24 6.30 0.25 4.87
CA GLY A 24 6.22 -0.06 3.46
C GLY A 24 6.62 1.09 2.57
N SER A 25 6.44 0.85 1.28
CA SER A 25 6.55 1.89 0.27
C SER A 25 5.52 1.66 -0.82
N ILE A 26 4.97 2.76 -1.33
CA ILE A 26 4.15 2.76 -2.53
C ILE A 26 4.88 3.55 -3.61
N SER A 27 4.95 3.00 -4.82
CA SER A 27 5.56 3.66 -5.96
C SER A 27 4.55 3.84 -7.08
N ILE A 28 4.75 4.91 -7.85
CA ILE A 28 4.09 5.13 -9.14
C ILE A 28 5.16 4.93 -10.19
N ASN A 29 4.92 4.01 -11.12
CA ASN A 29 5.82 3.67 -12.20
C ASN A 29 5.24 4.17 -13.54
N ASP A 30 6.13 4.47 -14.48
CA ASP A 30 5.76 4.74 -15.86
C ASP A 30 5.40 3.44 -16.60
N GLU A 31 4.82 3.56 -17.80
CA GLU A 31 4.52 2.42 -18.68
C GLU A 31 5.77 1.60 -19.04
N GLY A 32 6.95 2.24 -19.05
CA GLY A 32 8.24 1.56 -19.21
C GLY A 32 8.78 0.86 -17.94
N GLY A 33 8.03 0.87 -16.83
CA GLY A 33 8.45 0.30 -15.55
C GLY A 33 9.42 1.16 -14.74
N ALA A 34 9.77 2.35 -15.24
CA ALA A 34 10.60 3.31 -14.52
C ALA A 34 9.85 3.92 -13.34
N GLN A 35 10.45 3.94 -12.15
CA GLN A 35 9.85 4.55 -10.97
C GLN A 35 9.78 6.08 -11.14
N LEU A 36 8.58 6.64 -11.19
CA LEU A 36 8.35 8.09 -11.23
C LEU A 36 8.33 8.70 -9.84
N SER A 37 7.70 8.01 -8.90
CA SER A 37 7.60 8.44 -7.50
C SER A 37 7.64 7.24 -6.58
N LEU A 38 8.18 7.44 -5.38
CA LEU A 38 8.20 6.47 -4.29
C LEU A 38 7.92 7.22 -3.00
N GLN A 39 6.93 6.75 -2.27
CA GLN A 39 6.62 7.23 -0.93
C GLN A 39 6.78 6.08 0.05
N GLU A 40 7.69 6.26 1.01
CA GLU A 40 7.82 5.38 2.15
C GLU A 40 6.79 5.75 3.22
N PHE A 41 6.33 4.77 3.98
CA PHE A 41 5.35 4.97 5.04
C PHE A 41 5.59 4.02 6.22
N GLU A 42 5.14 4.46 7.38
CA GLU A 42 5.13 3.71 8.62
C GLU A 42 3.86 4.05 9.38
N GLU A 43 2.92 3.13 9.37
CA GLU A 43 1.59 3.34 9.95
C GLU A 43 1.29 2.25 10.97
N HIS A 44 0.37 2.53 11.89
CA HIS A 44 -0.03 1.56 12.91
C HIS A 44 -1.15 0.62 12.41
N TYR A 45 -2.08 1.16 11.64
CA TYR A 45 -3.27 0.43 11.21
C TYR A 45 -3.43 0.39 9.70
N LEU A 46 -4.21 -0.58 9.24
CA LEU A 46 -4.54 -0.72 7.83
C LEU A 46 -5.27 0.52 7.30
N ASP A 47 -6.24 1.05 8.05
CA ASP A 47 -7.00 2.23 7.61
C ASP A 47 -6.09 3.45 7.46
N ASP A 48 -5.07 3.63 8.32
CA ASP A 48 -4.10 4.73 8.17
C ASP A 48 -3.30 4.59 6.87
N VAL A 49 -2.80 3.38 6.55
CA VAL A 49 -2.12 3.14 5.27
C VAL A 49 -3.05 3.47 4.09
N VAL A 50 -4.31 3.07 4.17
CA VAL A 50 -5.27 3.29 3.10
C VAL A 50 -5.58 4.78 2.93
N ASN A 51 -5.90 5.50 4.01
CA ASN A 51 -6.32 6.90 3.96
C ASN A 51 -5.16 7.87 3.79
N ASN A 52 -4.04 7.66 4.47
CA ASN A 52 -2.91 8.60 4.49
C ASN A 52 -1.91 8.34 3.37
N VAL A 53 -1.87 7.12 2.81
CA VAL A 53 -0.86 6.73 1.81
C VAL A 53 -1.51 6.37 0.47
N ILE A 54 -2.40 5.37 0.45
CA ILE A 54 -2.94 4.85 -0.82
C ILE A 54 -3.90 5.85 -1.48
N TYR A 55 -4.80 6.45 -0.70
CA TYR A 55 -5.79 7.40 -1.20
C TYR A 55 -5.17 8.64 -1.88
N PRO A 56 -4.20 9.35 -1.26
CA PRO A 56 -3.56 10.48 -1.93
C PRO A 56 -2.72 10.06 -3.15
N ILE A 57 -2.00 8.93 -3.08
CA ILE A 57 -1.16 8.45 -4.20
C ILE A 57 -1.98 8.04 -5.42
N THR A 58 -3.15 7.44 -5.20
CA THR A 58 -4.07 7.06 -6.27
C THR A 58 -4.93 8.22 -6.78
N GLY A 59 -4.77 9.43 -6.20
CA GLY A 59 -5.58 10.61 -6.56
C GLY A 59 -7.05 10.47 -6.17
N GLY A 60 -7.36 9.71 -5.12
CA GLY A 60 -8.72 9.44 -4.67
C GLY A 60 -9.46 8.37 -5.48
N ASN A 61 -8.76 7.60 -6.33
CA ASN A 61 -9.37 6.50 -7.09
C ASN A 61 -9.80 5.37 -6.14
N ARG A 62 -11.12 5.23 -5.96
CA ARG A 62 -11.71 4.28 -5.01
C ARG A 62 -11.50 2.83 -5.41
N ASP A 63 -11.58 2.50 -6.70
CA ASP A 63 -11.41 1.13 -7.18
C ASP A 63 -10.00 0.60 -6.92
N ILE A 64 -8.98 1.41 -7.25
CA ILE A 64 -7.58 1.03 -7.00
C ILE A 64 -7.30 0.98 -5.50
N THR A 65 -7.79 1.96 -4.75
CA THR A 65 -7.63 2.00 -3.29
C THR A 65 -8.25 0.76 -2.63
N HIS A 66 -9.47 0.39 -3.03
CA HIS A 66 -10.16 -0.80 -2.53
C HIS A 66 -9.39 -2.07 -2.88
N ALA A 67 -8.93 -2.20 -4.12
CA ALA A 67 -8.20 -3.37 -4.56
C ALA A 67 -6.85 -3.56 -3.82
N LEU A 68 -6.12 -2.46 -3.58
CA LEU A 68 -4.88 -2.49 -2.77
C LEU A 68 -5.18 -2.81 -1.30
N ARG A 69 -6.28 -2.29 -0.73
CA ARG A 69 -6.74 -2.65 0.62
C ARG A 69 -7.01 -4.14 0.73
N GLU A 70 -7.69 -4.74 -0.24
CA GLU A 70 -7.96 -6.18 -0.24
C GLU A 70 -6.68 -7.01 -0.29
N GLN A 71 -5.66 -6.57 -1.04
CA GLN A 71 -4.35 -7.22 -1.06
C GLN A 71 -3.66 -7.20 0.30
N LEU A 72 -3.71 -6.07 1.01
CA LEU A 72 -3.20 -5.96 2.38
C LEU A 72 -3.94 -6.89 3.34
N ILE A 73 -5.28 -6.95 3.27
CA ILE A 73 -6.08 -7.86 4.10
C ILE A 73 -5.72 -9.32 3.81
N LYS A 74 -5.58 -9.70 2.53
CA LYS A 74 -5.17 -11.05 2.11
C LYS A 74 -3.78 -11.43 2.61
N ALA A 75 -2.85 -10.47 2.65
CA ALA A 75 -1.51 -10.66 3.21
C ALA A 75 -1.48 -10.72 4.76
N GLY A 76 -2.64 -10.56 5.41
CA GLY A 76 -2.79 -10.67 6.86
C GLY A 76 -2.55 -9.36 7.60
N PHE A 77 -2.47 -8.22 6.90
CA PHE A 77 -2.53 -6.90 7.52
C PHE A 77 -3.99 -6.64 7.92
N ARG A 78 -4.37 -7.12 9.11
CA ARG A 78 -5.69 -6.91 9.67
C ARG A 78 -5.62 -5.85 10.77
N GLN A 79 -6.65 -5.03 10.81
CA GLN A 79 -6.91 -4.14 11.93
C GLN A 79 -7.61 -4.96 13.03
N PRO A 80 -7.17 -4.88 14.29
CA PRO A 80 -7.98 -5.38 15.40
C PRO A 80 -9.23 -4.51 15.49
N HIS A 81 -10.39 -5.14 15.20
CA HIS A 81 -11.78 -4.65 15.19
C HIS A 81 -12.04 -3.16 15.41
#